data_AF-A0A960XSJ1-F1
#
_entry.id   AF-A0A960XSJ1-F1
#
_cell.length_a   1.000
_cell.length_b   1.000
_cell.length_c   1.000
_cell.angle_alpha   90.00
_cell.angle_beta   90.00
_cell.angle_gamma   90.00
#
_symmetry.space_group_name_H-M   'P 1'
#
loop_
_entity.id
_entity.type
_entity.pdbx_description
1 polymer ?
#
loop_
_entity_poly.entity_id
_entity_poly.type
_entity_poly.pdbx_seq_one_letter_code
_entity_poly.pdbx_strand_id
1 'polypeptide(L)'
;VAVGMTLKEVSEARGKPTKTSLRKTEKGQSGRWEWIDYDEVKHYVTRVNPVNGAVYRQFSHLTQVEKGKTAVEFDDGVVTAVEESENNEGGNVRIVVPPIVFGW
;
A
#
# COMPACT_ATOMS: atom_id res chain seq x y z
N VAL A 1 -16.80 -7.52 -0.99
CA VAL A 1 -17.08 -7.77 -2.42
C VAL A 1 -17.23 -9.27 -2.60
N ALA A 2 -18.17 -9.74 -3.41
CA ALA A 2 -18.44 -11.16 -3.57
C ALA A 2 -18.54 -11.55 -5.06
N VAL A 3 -18.33 -12.83 -5.34
CA VAL A 3 -18.53 -13.42 -6.67
C VAL A 3 -20.00 -13.30 -7.07
N GLY A 4 -20.27 -12.97 -8.34
CA GLY A 4 -21.61 -12.75 -8.86
C GLY A 4 -22.15 -11.32 -8.72
N MET A 5 -21.44 -10.41 -8.06
CA MET A 5 -21.79 -8.98 -8.04
C MET A 5 -21.55 -8.32 -9.40
N THR A 6 -22.27 -7.24 -9.69
CA THR A 6 -22.02 -6.42 -10.87
C THR A 6 -20.86 -5.44 -10.62
N LEU A 7 -20.16 -5.04 -11.68
CA LEU A 7 -19.07 -4.05 -11.59
C LEU A 7 -19.49 -2.71 -10.98
N LYS A 8 -20.75 -2.31 -11.12
CA LYS A 8 -21.27 -1.09 -10.50
C LYS A 8 -21.31 -1.21 -8.98
N GLU A 9 -21.87 -2.30 -8.46
CA GLU A 9 -21.93 -2.54 -7.02
C GLU A 9 -20.53 -2.66 -6.41
N VAL A 10 -19.59 -3.28 -7.14
CA VAL A 10 -18.18 -3.33 -6.71
C VAL A 10 -17.57 -1.94 -6.67
N SER A 11 -17.82 -1.10 -7.68
CA SER A 11 -17.34 0.28 -7.71
C SER A 11 -17.96 1.14 -6.60
N GLU A 12 -19.22 0.93 -6.25
CA GLU A 12 -19.86 1.65 -5.13
C GLU A 12 -19.32 1.18 -3.77
N ALA A 13 -19.04 -0.12 -3.63
CA ALA A 13 -18.56 -0.69 -2.39
C ALA A 13 -17.07 -0.42 -2.10
N ARG A 14 -16.20 -0.43 -3.12
CA ARG A 14 -14.74 -0.28 -2.96
C ARG A 14 -14.18 1.03 -3.54
N GLY A 15 -14.99 1.82 -4.23
CA GLY A 15 -14.54 3.05 -4.86
C GLY A 15 -13.65 2.79 -6.08
N LYS A 16 -12.88 3.81 -6.48
CA LYS A 16 -12.09 3.77 -7.71
C LYS A 16 -10.90 2.80 -7.60
N PRO A 17 -10.71 1.86 -8.54
CA PRO A 17 -9.58 0.95 -8.51
C PRO A 17 -8.26 1.68 -8.79
N THR A 18 -7.18 1.18 -8.17
CA THR A 18 -5.80 1.68 -8.35
C THR A 18 -5.26 1.30 -9.73
N LYS A 19 -5.59 0.10 -10.21
CA LYS A 19 -5.27 -0.36 -11.56
C LYS A 19 -6.47 -1.04 -12.22
N THR A 20 -6.62 -0.80 -13.50
CA THR A 20 -7.67 -1.41 -14.33
C THR A 20 -7.04 -2.07 -15.54
N SER A 21 -7.22 -3.38 -15.65
CA SER A 21 -6.86 -4.17 -16.83
C SER A 21 -8.14 -4.65 -17.51
N LEU A 22 -8.28 -4.38 -18.80
CA LEU A 22 -9.45 -4.74 -19.59
C LEU A 22 -9.00 -5.47 -20.84
N ARG A 23 -9.58 -6.65 -21.07
CA ARG A 23 -9.36 -7.45 -22.27
C ARG A 23 -10.69 -7.63 -23.00
N LYS A 24 -10.81 -7.01 -24.18
CA LYS A 24 -11.96 -7.20 -25.06
C LYS A 24 -11.62 -8.26 -26.09
N THR A 25 -12.43 -9.32 -26.16
CA THR A 25 -12.31 -10.38 -27.16
C THR A 25 -13.62 -10.50 -27.92
N GLU A 26 -13.63 -11.18 -29.07
CA GLU A 26 -14.86 -11.41 -29.85
C GLU A 26 -15.93 -12.20 -29.07
N LYS A 27 -15.54 -12.91 -28.01
CA LYS A 27 -16.43 -13.71 -27.16
C LYS A 27 -17.03 -12.96 -25.98
N GLY A 28 -16.52 -11.78 -25.64
CA GLY A 28 -16.93 -11.04 -24.44
C GLY A 28 -15.86 -10.10 -23.90
N GLN A 29 -16.23 -9.38 -22.84
CA GLN A 29 -15.35 -8.45 -22.13
C GLN A 29 -14.92 -9.04 -20.78
N SER A 30 -13.65 -9.40 -20.66
CA SER A 30 -13.02 -9.76 -19.39
C SER A 30 -12.15 -8.63 -18.86
N GLY A 31 -11.94 -8.59 -17.55
CA GLY A 31 -11.03 -7.62 -16.96
C GLY A 31 -10.69 -7.93 -15.51
N ARG A 32 -9.73 -7.18 -15.01
CA ARG A 32 -9.21 -7.27 -13.64
C ARG A 32 -9.10 -5.87 -13.08
N TRP A 33 -9.78 -5.62 -11.97
CA TRP A 33 -9.64 -4.40 -11.18
C TRP A 33 -8.84 -4.70 -9.94
N GLU A 34 -7.85 -3.87 -9.66
CA GLU A 34 -6.95 -4.07 -8.53
C GLU A 34 -6.93 -2.82 -7.66
N TRP A 35 -7.17 -3.02 -6.38
CA TRP A 35 -6.99 -2.03 -5.32
C TRP A 35 -5.74 -2.43 -4.57
N ILE A 36 -4.76 -1.54 -4.59
CA ILE A 36 -3.47 -1.74 -3.91
C ILE A 36 -3.41 -0.71 -2.78
N ASP A 37 -3.29 -1.23 -1.56
CA ASP A 37 -3.17 -0.45 -0.34
C ASP A 37 -1.69 -0.24 -0.03
N TYR A 38 -1.26 1.02 -0.02
CA TYR A 38 0.10 1.43 0.30
C TYR A 38 0.14 2.07 1.70
N ASP A 39 1.15 1.71 2.47
CA ASP A 39 1.50 2.39 3.72
C ASP A 39 2.75 3.22 3.55
N GLU A 40 2.74 4.41 4.14
CA GLU A 40 3.81 5.40 3.99
C GLU A 40 4.73 5.37 5.21
N VAL A 41 5.91 4.78 5.04
CA VAL A 41 6.93 4.73 6.09
C VAL A 41 7.86 5.93 5.94
N LYS A 42 7.81 6.85 6.91
CA LYS A 42 8.68 8.04 6.95
C LYS A 42 10.00 7.73 7.64
N HIS A 43 11.10 7.94 6.92
CA HIS A 43 12.44 7.77 7.45
C HIS A 43 13.01 9.11 7.91
N TYR A 44 13.70 9.09 9.05
CA TYR A 44 14.33 10.25 9.65
C TYR A 44 15.80 9.96 9.91
N VAL A 45 16.66 10.94 9.64
CA VAL A 45 18.07 10.91 10.00
C VAL A 45 18.33 11.86 11.15
N THR A 46 19.20 11.43 12.05
CA THR A 46 19.66 12.28 13.16
C THR A 46 20.80 13.15 12.66
N ARG A 47 20.66 14.47 12.79
CA ARG A 47 21.75 15.42 12.52
C ARG A 47 22.08 16.23 13.77
N VAL A 48 23.35 16.60 13.85
CA VAL A 48 23.87 17.51 14.87
C VAL A 48 23.98 18.89 14.26
N ASN A 49 23.39 19.89 14.90
CA ASN A 49 23.53 21.28 14.48
C ASN A 49 24.97 21.75 14.75
N PRO A 50 25.71 22.26 13.74
CA PRO A 50 27.11 22.63 13.89
C PRO A 50 27.33 23.87 14.77
N VAL A 51 26.30 24.69 15.03
CA VAL A 51 26.42 25.94 15.78
C VAL A 51 26.23 25.74 17.28
N ASN A 52 25.25 24.91 17.69
CA ASN A 52 24.88 24.74 19.09
C ASN A 52 24.97 23.28 19.59
N GLY A 53 25.43 22.35 18.75
CA GLY A 53 25.54 20.93 19.09
C GLY A 53 24.20 20.22 19.30
N ALA A 54 23.06 20.89 19.09
CA ALA A 54 21.75 20.30 19.34
C ALA A 54 21.45 19.20 18.32
N VAL A 55 20.98 18.07 18.83
CA VAL A 55 20.58 16.92 18.02
C VAL A 55 19.14 17.10 17.57
N TYR A 56 18.87 17.00 16.27
CA TYR A 56 17.52 17.07 15.72
C TYR A 56 17.25 15.98 14.69
N ARG A 57 15.98 15.60 14.56
CA ARG A 57 15.51 14.66 13.55
C ARG A 57 15.17 15.42 12.28
N GLN A 58 15.84 15.08 11.18
CA GLN A 58 15.54 15.59 9.85
C GLN A 58 14.81 14.51 9.05
N PHE A 59 13.72 14.90 8.38
CA PHE A 59 13.06 14.02 7.41
C PHE A 59 14.06 13.66 6.31
N SER A 60 14.19 12.36 6.02
CA SER A 60 15.10 11.86 4.99
C SER A 60 14.36 11.54 3.71
N HIS A 61 13.46 10.55 3.77
CA HIS A 61 12.68 10.08 2.63
C HIS A 61 11.45 9.32 3.11
N LEU A 62 10.52 9.12 2.18
CA LEU A 62 9.30 8.36 2.39
C LEU A 62 9.36 7.11 1.51
N THR A 63 9.10 5.95 2.10
CA THR A 63 9.03 4.67 1.40
C THR A 63 7.57 4.23 1.40
N GLN A 64 7.04 3.94 0.22
CA GLN A 64 5.69 3.37 0.09
C GLN A 64 5.82 1.85 0.05
N VAL A 65 5.21 1.17 1.01
CA VAL A 65 5.21 -0.28 1.13
C VAL A 65 3.81 -0.80 0.84
N GLU A 66 3.69 -1.78 -0.06
CA GLU A 66 2.42 -2.45 -0.34
C GLU A 66 2.01 -3.29 0.87
N LYS A 67 0.90 -2.91 1.52
CA LYS A 67 0.32 -3.61 2.68
C LYS A 67 -0.67 -4.67 2.25
N GLY A 68 -1.41 -4.42 1.19
CA GLY A 68 -2.47 -5.30 0.76
C GLY A 68 -2.86 -5.05 -0.67
N LYS A 69 -3.46 -6.07 -1.26
CA LYS A 69 -3.96 -6.05 -2.62
C LYS A 69 -5.27 -6.82 -2.66
N THR A 70 -6.32 -6.15 -3.15
CA THR A 70 -7.57 -6.81 -3.53
C THR A 70 -7.65 -6.79 -5.06
N ALA A 71 -7.73 -7.95 -5.70
CA ALA A 71 -7.96 -8.08 -7.12
C ALA A 71 -9.33 -8.72 -7.37
N VAL A 72 -10.13 -8.07 -8.20
CA VAL A 72 -11.44 -8.55 -8.63
C VAL A 72 -11.37 -8.82 -10.12
N GLU A 73 -11.62 -10.07 -10.49
CA GLU A 73 -11.69 -10.52 -11.87
C GLU A 73 -13.16 -10.62 -12.28
N PHE A 74 -13.45 -10.20 -13.50
CA PHE A 74 -14.80 -10.16 -14.02
C PHE A 74 -14.84 -10.57 -15.49
N ASP A 75 -15.97 -11.14 -15.86
CA ASP A 75 -16.30 -11.55 -17.21
C ASP A 75 -17.72 -11.08 -17.52
N ASP A 76 -17.89 -10.43 -18.68
CA ASP A 76 -19.14 -9.84 -19.15
C ASP A 76 -19.89 -8.99 -18.10
N GLY A 77 -19.11 -8.29 -17.27
CA GLY A 77 -19.63 -7.35 -16.26
C GLY A 77 -20.04 -7.98 -14.92
N VAL A 78 -19.80 -9.29 -14.75
CA VAL A 78 -20.05 -10.04 -13.52
C VAL A 78 -18.74 -10.47 -12.89
N VAL A 79 -18.61 -10.33 -11.57
CA VAL A 79 -17.44 -10.80 -10.83
C VAL A 79 -17.34 -12.32 -10.87
N THR A 80 -16.23 -12.83 -11.37
CA THR A 80 -15.94 -14.27 -11.46
C THR A 80 -15.01 -14.74 -10.34
N ALA A 81 -14.06 -13.89 -9.92
CA ALA A 81 -13.15 -14.21 -8.83
C ALA A 81 -12.78 -12.96 -8.02
N VAL A 82 -12.49 -13.17 -6.75
CA VAL A 82 -11.97 -12.16 -5.82
C VAL A 82 -10.75 -12.75 -5.14
N GLU A 83 -9.61 -12.09 -5.27
CA GLU A 83 -8.34 -12.44 -4.66
C GLU A 83 -7.94 -11.33 -3.68
N GLU A 84 -7.80 -11.67 -2.41
CA GLU A 84 -7.36 -10.75 -1.36
C GLU A 84 -6.00 -11.23 -0.85
N SER A 85 -5.00 -10.34 -0.88
CA SER A 85 -3.64 -10.59 -0.43
C SER A 85 -3.28 -9.54 0.61
N GLU A 86 -2.75 -9.98 1.74
CA GLU A 86 -2.30 -9.09 2.82
C GLU A 86 -0.84 -9.41 3.17
N ASN A 87 -0.02 -8.37 3.21
CA ASN A 87 1.38 -8.47 3.58
C ASN A 87 1.50 -8.49 5.11
N ASN A 88 1.62 -9.70 5.64
CA ASN A 88 1.88 -9.95 7.06
C ASN A 88 3.39 -9.82 7.33
N GLU A 89 3.88 -8.59 7.43
CA GLU A 89 5.28 -8.31 7.81
C GLU A 89 5.59 -8.98 9.17
N GLY A 90 6.24 -10.15 9.12
CA GLY A 90 6.69 -10.90 10.29
C GLY A 90 7.66 -10.06 11.11
N GLY A 91 7.15 -9.46 12.19
CA GLY A 91 7.79 -8.35 12.88
C GLY A 91 9.09 -8.74 13.59
N ASN A 92 10.10 -7.88 13.43
CA ASN A 92 10.98 -7.53 14.54
C ASN A 92 11.47 -6.08 14.39
N VAL A 93 10.67 -5.11 14.86
CA VAL A 93 11.08 -3.70 14.90
C VAL A 93 12.10 -3.54 16.02
N ARG A 94 13.39 -3.48 15.66
CA ARG A 94 14.47 -3.24 16.62
C ARG A 94 14.63 -1.73 16.83
N ILE A 95 14.05 -1.21 17.91
CA ILE A 95 14.25 0.19 18.32
C ILE A 95 15.69 0.34 18.82
N VAL A 96 16.56 0.99 18.05
CA VAL A 96 17.93 1.34 18.47
C VAL A 96 17.86 2.69 19.18
N VAL A 97 18.04 2.67 20.51
CA VAL A 97 18.16 3.90 21.30
C VAL A 97 19.57 4.46 21.09
N PRO A 98 19.74 5.71 20.61
CA PRO A 98 21.06 6.30 20.45
C PRO A 98 21.71 6.55 21.82
N PRO A 99 23.03 6.38 21.95
CA PRO A 99 23.74 6.62 23.20
C PRO A 99 23.71 8.10 23.58
N ILE A 100 23.36 8.39 24.82
CA ILE A 100 23.43 9.74 25.40
C ILE A 100 24.88 9.96 25.84
N VAL A 101 25.62 10.79 25.10
CA VAL A 101 26.99 11.18 25.45
C VAL A 101 26.93 12.45 26.30
N PHE A 102 27.25 12.34 27.59
CA PHE A 102 27.50 13.51 28.45
C PHE A 102 28.97 13.91 28.33
N GLY A 103 29.24 15.03 27.64
CA GLY A 103 30.55 15.70 27.71
C GLY A 103 30.62 16.53 29.00
N TRP A 104 31.67 16.30 29.79
CA TRP A 104 32.02 17.11 30.96
C TRP A 104 32.94 18.26 30.56
#